data_AF-A0A7S2MHM8-F1
#
_entry.id   AF-A0A7S2MHM8-F1
#
_cell.length_a   1.000
_cell.length_b   1.000
_cell.length_c   1.000
_cell.angle_alpha   90.00
_cell.angle_beta   90.00
_cell.angle_gamma   90.00
#
_symmetry.space_group_name_H-M   'P 1'
#
loop_
_entity.id
_entity.type
_entity.pdbx_description
1 polymer ?
#
loop_
_entity_poly.entity_id
_entity_poly.type
_entity_poly.pdbx_seq_one_letter_code
_entity_poly.pdbx_strand_id
1 'polypeptide(L)'
;MARWARLWLWLGCALATLHAAASEDKKKTPSDSEMSEYKQDFLDFDLNKDNQIDAQEVRSQFKGDLDPKELHQFFIDVDKDNTGTVTLQEYIDYAITLQ
;
A
#
# COMPACT_ATOMS: atom_id res chain seq x y z
N MET A 1 16.41 -1.48 2.55
CA MET A 1 15.22 -1.30 3.39
C MET A 1 14.05 -1.16 2.44
N ALA A 2 13.12 -2.13 2.43
CA ALA A 2 11.98 -2.14 1.50
C ALA A 2 11.15 -0.86 1.65
N ARG A 3 10.70 -0.26 0.54
CA ARG A 3 10.08 1.09 0.58
C ARG A 3 8.68 1.06 1.22
N TRP A 4 8.13 -0.12 1.54
CA TRP A 4 6.98 -0.29 2.44
C TRP A 4 7.22 0.33 3.83
N ALA A 5 8.44 0.25 4.38
CA ALA A 5 8.78 0.92 5.63
C ALA A 5 8.72 2.45 5.52
N ARG A 6 8.94 3.02 4.32
CA ARG A 6 8.80 4.46 4.06
C ARG A 6 7.35 4.87 3.83
N LEU A 7 6.53 4.02 3.22
CA LEU A 7 5.09 4.23 3.11
C LEU A 7 4.44 4.26 4.50
N TRP A 8 4.90 3.41 5.42
CA TRP A 8 4.44 3.41 6.81
C TRP A 8 5.09 4.44 7.73
N LEU A 9 6.31 4.89 7.46
CA LEU A 9 6.86 6.10 8.08
C LEU A 9 6.07 7.37 7.68
N TRP A 10 5.30 7.32 6.59
CA TRP A 10 4.35 8.36 6.19
C TRP A 10 2.92 8.14 6.71
N LEU A 11 2.42 6.89 6.74
CA LEU A 11 1.13 6.56 7.38
C LEU A 11 1.16 6.80 8.90
N GLY A 12 2.31 6.57 9.57
CA GLY A 12 2.49 6.82 11.00
C GLY A 12 2.80 8.27 11.39
N CYS A 13 2.81 9.23 10.44
CA CYS A 13 3.16 10.63 10.74
C CYS A 13 2.19 11.68 10.16
N ALA A 14 1.14 11.29 9.43
CA ALA A 14 0.19 12.23 8.84
C ALA A 14 -0.97 12.64 9.77
N LEU A 15 -0.72 12.76 11.08
CA LEU A 15 -1.65 13.44 12.02
C LEU A 15 -1.10 14.79 12.47
N ALA A 16 -0.53 15.52 11.51
CA ALA A 16 -0.52 16.97 11.52
C ALA A 16 -0.30 17.45 10.09
N THR A 17 -1.37 17.71 9.35
CA THR A 17 -1.69 19.03 8.78
C THR A 17 -2.96 18.89 7.94
N LEU A 18 -3.99 19.62 8.39
CA LEU A 18 -5.20 19.94 7.66
C LEU A 18 -4.86 20.44 6.24
N HIS A 19 -5.34 19.78 5.17
CA HIS A 19 -5.61 20.45 3.89
C HIS A 19 -6.80 19.79 3.19
N ALA A 20 -7.92 20.51 3.25
CA ALA A 20 -9.01 20.35 2.31
C ALA A 20 -8.53 20.75 0.91
N ALA A 21 -8.71 19.88 -0.07
CA ALA A 21 -8.99 20.23 -1.47
C ALA A 21 -9.28 18.95 -2.26
N ALA A 22 -10.55 18.78 -2.62
CA ALA A 22 -10.92 17.97 -3.78
C ALA A 22 -10.31 18.62 -5.03
N SER A 23 -9.59 17.88 -5.87
CA SER A 23 -9.41 18.13 -7.31
C SER A 23 -8.64 16.99 -8.01
N GLU A 24 -9.38 16.25 -8.82
CA GLU A 24 -9.05 15.81 -10.19
C GLU A 24 -7.96 14.75 -10.45
N ASP A 25 -8.44 13.66 -11.05
CA ASP A 25 -7.77 12.65 -11.86
C ASP A 25 -6.56 13.20 -12.66
N LYS A 26 -5.36 12.99 -12.12
CA LYS A 26 -4.14 12.99 -12.92
C LYS A 26 -3.58 11.58 -12.88
N LYS A 27 -3.88 10.81 -13.93
CA LYS A 27 -3.34 9.47 -14.19
C LYS A 27 -1.81 9.58 -14.34
N LYS A 28 -1.08 9.67 -13.22
CA LYS A 28 0.38 9.62 -13.17
C LYS A 28 0.76 8.18 -13.51
N THR A 29 1.25 7.94 -14.72
CA THR A 29 1.80 6.63 -15.06
C THR A 29 3.18 6.51 -14.43
N PRO A 30 3.42 5.50 -13.58
CA PRO A 30 4.74 5.27 -12.98
C PRO A 30 5.75 4.93 -14.08
N SER A 31 7.00 5.35 -13.89
CA SER A 31 8.10 4.96 -14.78
C SER A 31 8.43 3.47 -14.65
N ASP A 32 9.13 2.90 -15.64
CA ASP A 32 9.51 1.48 -15.62
C ASP A 32 10.36 1.11 -14.38
N SER A 33 11.20 2.02 -13.89
CA SER A 33 11.94 1.83 -12.64
C SER A 33 11.02 1.77 -11.43
N GLU A 34 10.06 2.69 -11.32
CA GLU A 34 9.11 2.71 -10.21
C GLU A 34 8.22 1.47 -10.23
N MET A 35 7.78 1.04 -11.41
CA MET A 35 7.04 -0.21 -11.60
C MET A 35 7.82 -1.43 -11.12
N SER A 36 9.12 -1.52 -11.46
CA SER A 36 9.97 -2.61 -11.00
C SER A 36 10.15 -2.59 -9.48
N GLU A 37 10.26 -1.40 -8.89
CA GLU A 37 10.37 -1.23 -7.44
C GLU A 37 9.08 -1.65 -6.74
N TYR A 38 7.91 -1.16 -7.18
CA TYR A 38 6.61 -1.53 -6.62
C TYR A 38 6.34 -3.03 -6.74
N LYS A 39 6.75 -3.63 -7.85
CA LYS A 39 6.63 -5.07 -8.04
C LYS A 39 7.51 -5.87 -7.08
N GLN A 40 8.76 -5.44 -6.87
CA GLN A 40 9.64 -6.12 -5.91
C GLN A 40 9.09 -6.00 -4.48
N ASP A 41 8.65 -4.79 -4.14
CA ASP A 41 8.00 -4.47 -2.88
C ASP A 41 6.75 -5.33 -2.64
N PHE A 42 5.91 -5.56 -3.65
CA PHE A 42 4.77 -6.49 -3.58
C PHE A 42 5.21 -7.94 -3.33
N LEU A 43 6.22 -8.42 -4.05
CA LEU A 43 6.71 -9.79 -3.93
C LEU A 43 7.36 -10.09 -2.57
N ASP A 44 7.86 -9.08 -1.87
CA ASP A 44 8.41 -9.24 -0.52
C ASP A 44 7.31 -9.51 0.52
N PHE A 45 6.07 -9.09 0.23
CA PHE A 45 4.91 -9.26 1.11
C PHE A 45 4.03 -10.45 0.72
N ASP A 46 3.93 -10.81 -0.55
CA ASP A 46 3.27 -12.02 -1.05
C ASP A 46 4.10 -13.27 -0.68
N LEU A 47 3.87 -13.78 0.54
CA LEU A 47 4.65 -14.87 1.13
C LEU A 47 4.27 -16.21 0.50
N ASN A 48 2.99 -16.38 0.18
CA ASN A 48 2.45 -17.62 -0.37
C ASN A 48 2.58 -17.70 -1.91
N LYS A 49 2.92 -16.58 -2.57
CA LYS A 49 3.09 -16.41 -4.03
C LYS A 49 1.81 -16.63 -4.82
N ASP A 50 0.67 -16.22 -4.27
CA ASP A 50 -0.62 -16.33 -4.94
C ASP A 50 -0.98 -15.09 -5.78
N ASN A 51 -0.08 -14.11 -5.86
CA ASN A 51 -0.25 -12.80 -6.52
C ASN A 51 -1.28 -11.89 -5.85
N GLN A 52 -1.60 -12.15 -4.60
CA GLN A 52 -2.43 -11.32 -3.75
C GLN A 52 -1.73 -11.16 -2.40
N ILE A 53 -2.07 -10.11 -1.67
CA ILE A 53 -1.56 -9.87 -0.32
C ILE A 53 -2.73 -9.85 0.63
N ASP A 54 -2.72 -10.78 1.58
CA ASP A 54 -3.74 -10.86 2.62
C ASP A 54 -3.32 -10.13 3.92
N ALA A 55 -4.29 -9.94 4.82
CA ALA A 55 -4.06 -9.26 6.08
C ALA A 55 -3.08 -10.00 7.02
N GLN A 56 -2.96 -11.32 6.91
CA GLN A 56 -2.00 -12.12 7.68
C GLN A 56 -0.57 -11.95 7.17
N GLU A 57 -0.38 -11.86 5.86
CA GLU A 57 0.91 -11.62 5.24
C GLU A 57 1.46 -10.25 5.61
N VAL A 58 0.62 -9.21 5.57
CA VAL A 58 0.99 -7.88 6.08
C VAL A 58 1.36 -7.98 7.56
N ARG A 59 0.51 -8.55 8.41
CA ARG A 59 0.83 -8.70 9.85
C ARG A 59 2.12 -9.45 10.13
N SER A 60 2.42 -10.48 9.33
CA SER A 60 3.61 -11.31 9.48
C SER A 60 4.89 -10.54 9.19
N GLN A 61 4.87 -9.67 8.18
CA GLN A 61 6.02 -8.80 7.86
C GLN A 61 6.29 -7.77 8.96
N PHE A 62 5.24 -7.25 9.59
CA PHE A 62 5.36 -6.26 10.66
C PHE A 62 5.48 -6.83 12.07
N LYS A 63 5.64 -8.16 12.21
CA LYS A 63 5.86 -8.86 13.50
C LYS A 63 4.88 -8.47 14.63
N GLY A 64 3.68 -8.00 14.27
CA GLY A 64 2.67 -7.54 15.23
C GLY A 64 2.80 -6.09 15.70
N ASP A 65 3.73 -5.30 15.17
CA ASP A 65 3.89 -3.86 15.49
C ASP A 65 2.86 -2.96 14.78
N LEU A 66 1.95 -3.56 14.01
CA LEU A 66 0.89 -2.86 13.27
C LEU A 66 -0.43 -2.84 14.06
N ASP A 67 -1.02 -1.66 14.20
CA ASP A 67 -2.37 -1.52 14.77
C ASP A 67 -3.41 -2.18 13.84
N PRO A 68 -4.29 -3.06 14.36
CA PRO A 68 -5.38 -3.66 13.60
C PRO A 68 -6.26 -2.65 12.84
N LYS A 69 -6.44 -1.44 13.37
CA LYS A 69 -7.24 -0.37 12.75
C LYS A 69 -6.54 0.23 11.54
N GLU A 70 -5.22 0.46 11.63
CA GLU A 70 -4.43 0.97 10.52
C GLU A 70 -4.40 -0.05 9.37
N LEU A 71 -4.25 -1.34 9.70
CA LEU A 71 -4.39 -2.42 8.73
C LEU A 71 -5.76 -2.39 8.04
N HIS A 72 -6.82 -2.28 8.83
CA HIS A 72 -8.17 -2.27 8.27
C HIS A 72 -8.42 -1.06 7.36
N GLN A 73 -7.95 0.13 7.78
CA GLN A 73 -8.04 1.34 6.99
C GLN A 73 -7.26 1.22 5.68
N PHE A 74 -6.06 0.65 5.73
CA PHE A 74 -5.27 0.37 4.52
C PHE A 74 -6.06 -0.48 3.52
N PHE A 75 -6.66 -1.60 3.97
CA PHE A 75 -7.46 -2.45 3.10
C PHE A 75 -8.66 -1.70 2.51
N ILE A 76 -9.37 -0.87 3.30
CA ILE A 76 -10.47 -0.04 2.77
C ILE A 76 -10.01 0.91 1.66
N ASP A 77 -8.80 1.45 1.78
CA ASP A 77 -8.29 2.46 0.85
C ASP A 77 -7.69 1.84 -0.43
N VAL A 78 -7.16 0.61 -0.36
CA VAL A 78 -6.48 -0.06 -1.49
C VAL A 78 -7.35 -1.09 -2.20
N ASP A 79 -8.14 -1.88 -1.47
CA ASP A 79 -8.98 -2.97 -1.99
C ASP A 79 -10.23 -2.38 -2.64
N LYS A 80 -10.24 -2.28 -3.97
CA LYS A 80 -11.33 -1.63 -4.71
C LYS A 80 -12.42 -2.61 -5.07
N ASP A 81 -12.08 -3.89 -5.17
CA ASP A 81 -13.03 -4.95 -5.50
C ASP A 81 -13.64 -5.64 -4.27
N ASN A 82 -13.19 -5.27 -3.06
CA ASN A 82 -13.61 -5.81 -1.76
C ASN A 82 -13.38 -7.32 -1.65
N THR A 83 -12.30 -7.81 -2.23
CA THR A 83 -11.89 -9.22 -2.13
C THR A 83 -11.35 -9.59 -0.75
N GLY A 84 -10.95 -8.59 0.04
CA GLY A 84 -10.23 -8.78 1.31
C GLY A 84 -8.74 -9.04 1.11
N THR A 85 -8.25 -8.86 -0.12
CA THR A 85 -6.87 -9.05 -0.53
C THR A 85 -6.41 -7.89 -1.41
N VAL A 86 -5.10 -7.68 -1.54
CA VAL A 86 -4.55 -6.61 -2.39
C VAL A 86 -3.83 -7.23 -3.56
N THR A 87 -4.26 -6.90 -4.77
CA THR A 87 -3.54 -7.30 -6.00
C THR A 87 -2.40 -6.34 -6.32
N LEU A 88 -1.45 -6.77 -7.16
CA LEU A 88 -0.35 -5.92 -7.62
C LEU A 88 -0.86 -4.62 -8.27
N GLN A 89 -1.96 -4.70 -9.03
CA GLN A 89 -2.53 -3.53 -9.70
C GLN A 89 -3.09 -2.53 -8.69
N GLU A 90 -3.84 -2.99 -7.69
CA GLU A 90 -4.39 -2.12 -6.65
C GLU A 90 -3.29 -1.49 -5.80
N TYR A 91 -2.24 -2.26 -5.50
CA TYR A 91 -1.07 -1.74 -4.80
C TYR A 91 -0.37 -0.63 -5.60
N ILE A 92 -0.17 -0.81 -6.91
CA ILE A 92 0.45 0.20 -7.78
C ILE A 92 -0.45 1.43 -7.88
N ASP A 93 -1.75 1.25 -8.11
CA ASP A 93 -2.71 2.35 -8.19
C ASP A 93 -2.68 3.19 -6.92
N TYR A 94 -2.67 2.55 -5.75
CA TYR A 94 -2.50 3.22 -4.47
C TYR A 94 -1.13 3.90 -4.32
N ALA A 95 -0.04 3.23 -4.68
CA ALA A 95 1.32 3.78 -4.56
C ALA A 95 1.52 5.04 -5.42
N ILE A 96 0.86 5.13 -6.57
CA ILE A 96 0.86 6.32 -7.43
C ILE A 96 0.09 7.48 -6.78
N THR A 97 -1.02 7.20 -6.08
CA THR A 97 -1.80 8.26 -5.40
C THR A 97 -1.06 8.93 -4.25
N LEU A 98 -0.04 8.26 -3.70
CA LEU A 98 0.79 8.78 -2.60
C LEU A 98 2.00 9.61 -3.08
N GLN A 99 2.24 9.72 -4.39
CA GLN A 99 3.26 10.58 -5.00
C GLN A 99 2.73 11.98 -5.34
#